data_AF-A0A3M7EDI8-F1
#
_entry.id   AF-A0A3M7EDI8-F1
#
_cell.length_a   1.000
_cell.length_b   1.000
_cell.length_c   1.000
_cell.angle_alpha   90.00
_cell.angle_beta   90.00
_cell.angle_gamma   90.00
#
_symmetry.space_group_name_H-M   'P 1'
#
loop_
_entity.id
_entity.type
_entity.pdbx_description
1 polymer ?
#
loop_
_entity_poly.entity_id
_entity_poly.type
_entity_poly.pdbx_seq_one_letter_code
_entity_poly.pdbx_strand_id
1 'polypeptide(L)'
;MAANYYDSTQAKYWTFTRPELLAHRTTLSSLHPGLYQKHPLPDPRHISIYMQSHLIKLARRLNLRQQAIATAQVYIKRFYLRVEIRKTNPYLIMVTALYLSCKTEETPQHIRLMLGEAARQWPELGVTETSKIGECEFALISTLGSRLILHHPYRALNELQGLFGLTAEESQLASSIINDSYITDLPLLYAPHVIAITAIFLAVVLRPANANSGLQAFSNSASGFPASGGAGNASPSLSGSTAQSALAGFAGLKQAGPKLTKLVDWLAESQVDMEAIVDATQEMVSLYECWESYNERSVKETISKFMRDGGIK
;
A
#
# COMPACT_ATOMS: atom_id res chain seq x y z
N MET A 1 -9.69 -13.01 18.83
CA MET A 1 -9.93 -13.12 17.36
C MET A 1 -8.77 -12.64 16.50
N ALA A 2 -7.83 -11.82 16.98
CA ALA A 2 -6.69 -11.31 16.20
C ALA A 2 -5.42 -12.20 16.18
N ALA A 3 -5.53 -13.48 16.59
CA ALA A 3 -4.36 -14.34 16.79
C ALA A 3 -4.13 -15.33 15.64
N ASN A 4 -5.19 -15.92 15.07
CA ASN A 4 -5.05 -16.90 13.98
C ASN A 4 -5.56 -16.33 12.65
N TYR A 5 -4.65 -16.17 11.69
CA TYR A 5 -4.99 -15.72 10.34
C TYR A 5 -5.86 -16.74 9.58
N TYR A 6 -5.58 -18.05 9.70
CA TYR A 6 -6.26 -19.07 8.89
C TYR A 6 -7.74 -19.25 9.24
N ASP A 7 -8.12 -18.97 10.50
CA ASP A 7 -9.52 -18.96 10.92
C ASP A 7 -10.23 -17.64 10.65
N SER A 8 -9.48 -16.60 10.30
CA SER A 8 -9.98 -15.23 10.17
C SER A 8 -10.93 -15.07 8.99
N THR A 9 -11.77 -14.05 9.06
CA THR A 9 -12.62 -13.64 7.93
C THR A 9 -11.82 -13.15 6.74
N GLN A 10 -10.57 -12.72 6.96
CA GLN A 10 -9.69 -12.28 5.88
C GLN A 10 -9.29 -13.47 5.00
N ALA A 11 -8.76 -14.53 5.60
CA ALA A 11 -8.34 -15.72 4.86
C ALA A 11 -9.52 -16.40 4.13
N LYS A 12 -10.69 -16.45 4.76
CA LYS A 12 -11.87 -17.18 4.22
C LYS A 12 -12.61 -16.44 3.10
N TYR A 13 -12.63 -15.11 3.09
CA TYR A 13 -13.50 -14.33 2.20
C TYR A 13 -12.80 -13.27 1.36
N TRP A 14 -11.54 -12.96 1.68
CA TRP A 14 -10.80 -11.84 1.09
C TRP A 14 -9.38 -12.20 0.65
N THR A 15 -9.08 -13.49 0.61
CA THR A 15 -7.89 -14.04 -0.01
C THR A 15 -8.35 -14.81 -1.24
N PHE A 16 -7.85 -14.43 -2.40
CA PHE A 16 -8.24 -14.95 -3.70
C PHE A 16 -7.05 -15.57 -4.40
N THR A 17 -7.32 -16.51 -5.29
CA THR A 17 -6.31 -16.92 -6.28
C THR A 17 -6.19 -15.86 -7.37
N ARG A 18 -5.03 -15.80 -8.04
CA ARG A 18 -4.81 -14.91 -9.21
C ARG A 18 -5.92 -15.01 -10.26
N PRO A 19 -6.35 -16.21 -10.72
CA PRO A 19 -7.42 -16.30 -11.73
C PRO A 19 -8.78 -15.82 -11.20
N GLU A 20 -9.13 -16.07 -9.94
CA GLU A 20 -10.37 -15.57 -9.34
C GLU A 20 -10.39 -14.04 -9.28
N LEU A 21 -9.27 -13.43 -8.88
CA LEU A 21 -9.14 -11.97 -8.82
C LEU A 21 -9.31 -11.34 -10.21
N LEU A 22 -8.70 -11.94 -11.23
CA LEU A 22 -8.88 -11.53 -12.62
C LEU A 22 -10.32 -11.73 -13.08
N ALA A 23 -10.96 -12.84 -12.74
CA ALA A 23 -12.36 -13.09 -13.08
C ALA A 23 -13.29 -12.04 -12.47
N HIS A 24 -13.08 -11.64 -11.22
CA HIS A 24 -13.82 -10.56 -10.58
C HIS A 24 -13.67 -9.23 -11.35
N ARG A 25 -12.44 -8.87 -11.73
CA ARG A 25 -12.16 -7.64 -12.50
C ARG A 25 -12.77 -7.66 -13.90
N THR A 26 -12.66 -8.79 -14.60
CA THR A 26 -13.25 -8.97 -15.94
C THR A 26 -14.77 -8.92 -15.89
N THR A 27 -15.37 -9.55 -14.87
CA THR A 27 -16.83 -9.49 -14.66
C THR A 27 -17.28 -8.05 -14.45
N LEU A 28 -16.61 -7.32 -13.55
CA LEU A 28 -16.91 -5.91 -13.29
C LEU A 28 -16.76 -5.04 -14.55
N SER A 29 -15.74 -5.32 -15.37
CA SER A 29 -15.55 -4.66 -16.66
C SER A 29 -16.65 -4.96 -17.67
N SER A 30 -17.04 -6.22 -17.79
CA SER A 30 -18.09 -6.67 -18.72
C SER A 30 -19.47 -6.13 -18.39
N LEU A 31 -19.75 -5.84 -17.11
CA LEU A 31 -21.00 -5.25 -16.66
C LEU A 31 -21.15 -3.77 -17.06
N HIS A 32 -20.03 -3.09 -17.36
CA HIS A 32 -20.01 -1.63 -17.58
C HIS A 32 -19.28 -1.20 -18.88
N PRO A 33 -19.57 -1.81 -20.04
CA PRO A 33 -18.78 -1.60 -21.26
C PRO A 33 -18.76 -0.13 -21.72
N GLY A 34 -19.89 0.57 -21.60
CA GLY A 34 -19.99 1.98 -22.00
C GLY A 34 -19.13 2.95 -21.17
N LEU A 35 -18.91 2.64 -19.88
CA LEU A 35 -18.03 3.45 -19.02
C LEU A 35 -16.56 3.21 -19.35
N TYR A 36 -16.21 1.98 -19.73
CA TYR A 36 -14.85 1.64 -20.15
C TYR A 36 -14.47 2.29 -21.47
N GLN A 37 -15.41 2.35 -22.42
CA GLN A 37 -15.18 2.99 -23.70
C GLN A 37 -15.11 4.52 -23.59
N LYS A 38 -15.93 5.13 -22.73
CA LYS A 38 -15.96 6.59 -22.53
C LYS A 38 -14.74 7.11 -21.76
N HIS A 39 -14.24 6.36 -20.79
CA HIS A 39 -13.13 6.74 -19.93
C HIS A 39 -12.10 5.61 -19.84
N PRO A 40 -11.12 5.57 -20.76
CA PRO A 40 -9.98 4.66 -20.62
C PRO A 40 -9.15 5.10 -19.41
N LEU A 41 -8.97 4.18 -18.47
CA LEU A 41 -8.14 4.40 -17.30
C LEU A 41 -6.69 4.01 -17.62
N PRO A 42 -5.69 4.65 -16.98
CA PRO A 42 -4.32 4.17 -17.00
C PRO A 42 -4.21 2.77 -16.39
N ASP A 43 -3.03 2.17 -16.49
CA ASP A 43 -2.72 0.91 -15.80
C ASP A 43 -3.22 0.98 -14.32
N PRO A 44 -3.99 -0.01 -13.85
CA PRO A 44 -4.47 -0.07 -12.46
C PRO A 44 -3.35 0.09 -11.42
N ARG A 45 -2.11 -0.27 -11.76
CA ARG A 45 -0.94 -0.05 -10.89
C ARG A 45 -0.65 1.44 -10.70
N HIS A 46 -0.68 2.24 -11.76
CA HIS A 46 -0.50 3.71 -11.67
C HIS A 46 -1.59 4.37 -10.83
N ILE A 47 -2.84 3.88 -10.93
CA ILE A 47 -3.94 4.36 -10.07
C ILE A 47 -3.67 3.99 -8.62
N SER A 48 -3.23 2.76 -8.36
CA SER A 48 -2.90 2.31 -7.00
C SER A 48 -1.76 3.12 -6.37
N ILE A 49 -0.71 3.42 -7.14
CA ILE A 49 0.40 4.32 -6.72
C ILE A 49 -0.15 5.71 -6.38
N TYR A 50 -0.99 6.27 -7.27
CA TYR A 50 -1.61 7.57 -7.07
C TYR A 50 -2.43 7.63 -5.78
N MET A 51 -3.33 6.67 -5.58
CA MET A 51 -4.19 6.59 -4.40
C MET A 51 -3.37 6.43 -3.12
N GLN A 52 -2.35 5.57 -3.11
CA GLN A 52 -1.51 5.42 -1.92
C GLN A 52 -0.75 6.70 -1.60
N SER A 53 -0.07 7.31 -2.58
CA SER A 53 0.71 8.54 -2.36
C SER A 53 -0.15 9.64 -1.74
N HIS A 54 -1.38 9.79 -2.25
CA HIS A 54 -2.36 10.74 -1.76
C HIS A 54 -2.91 10.38 -0.36
N LEU A 55 -3.11 9.10 -0.07
CA LEU A 55 -3.55 8.64 1.25
C LEU A 55 -2.45 8.85 2.31
N ILE A 56 -1.19 8.55 1.99
CA ILE A 56 -0.04 8.79 2.87
C ILE A 56 0.17 10.29 3.12
N LYS A 57 -0.01 11.14 2.10
CA LYS A 57 0.05 12.61 2.26
C LYS A 57 -1.01 13.10 3.28
N LEU A 58 -2.24 12.59 3.20
CA LEU A 58 -3.32 12.95 4.13
C LEU A 58 -3.04 12.43 5.54
N ALA A 59 -2.66 11.15 5.65
CA ALA A 59 -2.40 10.50 6.92
C ALA A 59 -1.24 11.14 7.69
N ARG A 60 -0.20 11.62 7.00
CA ARG A 60 0.89 12.38 7.62
C ARG A 60 0.43 13.70 8.23
N ARG A 61 -0.48 14.42 7.58
CA ARG A 61 -1.05 15.67 8.13
C ARG A 61 -1.88 15.41 9.39
N LEU A 62 -2.56 14.27 9.44
CA LEU A 62 -3.36 13.83 10.58
C LEU A 62 -2.54 13.06 11.64
N ASN A 63 -1.23 12.89 11.43
CA ASN A 63 -0.32 12.16 12.31
C ASN A 63 -0.81 10.74 12.66
N LEU A 64 -1.28 10.00 11.66
CA LEU A 64 -1.82 8.65 11.84
C LEU A 64 -0.74 7.58 11.89
N ARG A 65 -1.02 6.50 12.63
CA ARG A 65 -0.15 5.32 12.69
C ARG A 65 -0.19 4.54 11.37
N GLN A 66 0.93 3.93 11.01
CA GLN A 66 1.09 3.15 9.78
C GLN A 66 0.04 2.03 9.63
N GLN A 67 -0.35 1.37 10.73
CA GLN A 67 -1.35 0.32 10.70
C GLN A 67 -2.71 0.83 10.18
N ALA A 68 -3.18 2.00 10.64
CA ALA A 68 -4.43 2.61 10.15
C ALA A 68 -4.37 2.98 8.66
N ILE A 69 -3.20 3.39 8.17
CA ILE A 69 -2.96 3.68 6.75
C ILE A 69 -3.07 2.37 5.94
N ALA A 70 -2.36 1.33 6.35
CA ALA A 70 -2.39 0.02 5.70
C ALA A 70 -3.82 -0.56 5.65
N THR A 71 -4.60 -0.42 6.74
CA THR A 71 -6.00 -0.86 6.80
C THR A 71 -6.86 -0.10 5.78
N ALA A 72 -6.69 1.22 5.69
CA ALA A 72 -7.42 2.03 4.70
C ALA A 72 -7.10 1.61 3.25
N GLN A 73 -5.83 1.31 2.96
CA GLN A 73 -5.43 0.84 1.62
C GLN A 73 -6.11 -0.47 1.23
N VAL A 74 -6.20 -1.42 2.16
CA VAL A 74 -6.89 -2.69 1.93
C VAL A 74 -8.39 -2.48 1.75
N TYR A 75 -9.02 -1.60 2.53
CA TYR A 75 -10.45 -1.26 2.33
C TYR A 75 -10.72 -0.70 0.94
N ILE A 76 -9.88 0.21 0.46
CA ILE A 76 -10.01 0.80 -0.88
C ILE A 76 -9.91 -0.29 -1.95
N LYS A 77 -8.91 -1.18 -1.85
CA LYS A 77 -8.75 -2.31 -2.78
C LYS A 77 -9.97 -3.22 -2.79
N ARG A 78 -10.44 -3.63 -1.61
CA ARG A 78 -11.62 -4.48 -1.45
C ARG A 78 -12.89 -3.83 -1.99
N PHE A 79 -13.05 -2.53 -1.79
CA PHE A 79 -14.17 -1.76 -2.32
C PHE A 79 -14.18 -1.74 -3.85
N TYR A 80 -13.04 -1.41 -4.47
CA TYR A 80 -12.94 -1.34 -5.93
C TYR A 80 -12.91 -2.70 -6.64
N LEU A 81 -12.87 -3.82 -5.90
CA LEU A 81 -13.16 -5.14 -6.48
C LEU A 81 -14.65 -5.36 -6.74
N ARG A 82 -15.53 -4.64 -6.05
CA ARG A 82 -16.99 -4.78 -6.19
C ARG A 82 -17.65 -3.58 -6.85
N VAL A 83 -17.05 -2.40 -6.74
CA VAL A 83 -17.60 -1.14 -7.24
C VAL A 83 -16.66 -0.54 -8.27
N GLU A 84 -17.23 -0.08 -9.38
CA GLU A 84 -16.49 0.58 -10.44
C GLU A 84 -16.01 1.96 -10.01
N ILE A 85 -14.70 2.22 -10.13
CA ILE A 85 -14.07 3.49 -9.75
C ILE A 85 -14.67 4.70 -10.48
N ARG A 86 -15.09 4.52 -11.74
CA ARG A 86 -15.69 5.57 -12.59
C ARG A 86 -17.07 6.04 -12.12
N LYS A 87 -17.72 5.31 -11.21
CA LYS A 87 -19.04 5.68 -10.67
C LYS A 87 -18.97 6.39 -9.32
N THR A 88 -17.78 6.51 -8.74
CA THR A 88 -17.58 7.02 -7.39
C THR A 88 -16.59 8.17 -7.38
N ASN A 89 -16.68 9.06 -6.38
CA ASN A 89 -15.66 10.07 -6.13
C ASN A 89 -14.50 9.39 -5.36
N PRO A 90 -13.32 9.16 -5.98
CA PRO A 90 -12.27 8.39 -5.33
C PRO A 90 -11.69 9.09 -4.11
N TYR A 91 -11.66 10.44 -4.11
CA TYR A 91 -11.20 11.20 -2.96
C TYR A 91 -12.14 11.00 -1.77
N LEU A 92 -13.45 10.99 -1.98
CA LEU A 92 -14.43 10.70 -0.91
C LEU A 92 -14.24 9.28 -0.35
N ILE A 93 -14.04 8.27 -1.21
CA ILE A 93 -13.75 6.91 -0.77
C ILE A 93 -12.45 6.85 0.04
N MET A 94 -11.39 7.54 -0.38
CA MET A 94 -10.11 7.57 0.34
C MET A 94 -10.23 8.19 1.74
N VAL A 95 -10.89 9.33 1.86
CA VAL A 95 -11.14 9.99 3.16
C VAL A 95 -11.94 9.08 4.07
N THR A 96 -13.00 8.49 3.52
CA THR A 96 -13.92 7.63 4.27
C THR A 96 -13.24 6.35 4.72
N ALA A 97 -12.42 5.75 3.85
CA ALA A 97 -11.63 4.56 4.20
C ALA A 97 -10.63 4.84 5.32
N LEU A 98 -9.98 6.01 5.30
CA LEU A 98 -9.06 6.44 6.37
C LEU A 98 -9.80 6.74 7.67
N TYR A 99 -10.98 7.36 7.59
CA TYR A 99 -11.85 7.60 8.74
C TYR A 99 -12.32 6.30 9.40
N LEU A 100 -12.79 5.35 8.59
CA LEU A 100 -13.22 4.04 9.05
C LEU A 100 -12.04 3.26 9.65
N SER A 101 -10.88 3.26 9.00
CA SER A 101 -9.70 2.55 9.51
C SER A 101 -9.22 3.09 10.85
N CYS A 102 -9.26 4.42 11.03
CA CYS A 102 -8.96 5.06 12.31
C CYS A 102 -9.86 4.55 13.44
N LYS A 103 -11.16 4.35 13.18
CA LYS A 103 -12.08 3.77 14.18
C LYS A 103 -11.75 2.31 14.47
N THR A 104 -11.50 1.50 13.45
CA THR A 104 -11.29 0.05 13.61
C THR A 104 -9.95 -0.29 14.25
N GLU A 105 -8.94 0.58 14.10
CA GLU A 105 -7.61 0.42 14.71
C GLU A 105 -7.47 1.15 16.06
N GLU A 106 -8.58 1.55 16.67
CA GLU A 106 -8.62 2.23 17.99
C GLU A 106 -7.78 3.54 18.02
N THR A 107 -7.74 4.25 16.89
CA THR A 107 -7.14 5.59 16.75
C THR A 107 -8.15 6.59 16.16
N PRO A 108 -9.32 6.80 16.81
CA PRO A 108 -10.42 7.55 16.21
C PRO A 108 -10.05 9.02 15.98
N GLN A 109 -10.45 9.54 14.81
CA GLN A 109 -10.30 10.94 14.45
C GLN A 109 -11.65 11.63 14.36
N HIS A 110 -11.72 12.91 14.69
CA HIS A 110 -12.97 13.66 14.60
C HIS A 110 -13.35 13.91 13.12
N ILE A 111 -14.60 13.63 12.75
CA ILE A 111 -15.07 13.69 11.34
C ILE A 111 -14.87 15.07 10.69
N ARG A 112 -15.05 16.16 11.45
CA ARG A 112 -14.81 17.53 10.97
C ARG A 112 -13.33 17.80 10.68
N LEU A 113 -12.41 17.23 11.48
CA LEU A 113 -10.97 17.38 11.27
C LEU A 113 -10.56 16.64 9.99
N MET A 114 -11.05 15.40 9.85
CA MET A 114 -10.81 14.58 8.67
C MET A 114 -11.28 15.28 7.39
N LEU A 115 -12.50 15.82 7.38
CA LEU A 115 -13.03 16.59 6.25
C LEU A 115 -12.21 17.85 5.99
N GLY A 116 -11.83 18.59 7.03
CA GLY A 116 -11.04 19.82 6.92
C GLY A 116 -9.67 19.58 6.26
N GLU A 117 -8.95 18.54 6.68
CA GLU A 117 -7.65 18.20 6.07
C GLU A 117 -7.80 17.65 4.65
N ALA A 118 -8.85 16.86 4.40
CA ALA A 118 -9.14 16.35 3.06
C ALA A 118 -9.48 17.48 2.08
N ALA A 119 -10.31 18.45 2.46
CA ALA A 119 -10.67 19.59 1.63
C ALA A 119 -9.46 20.50 1.34
N ARG A 120 -8.53 20.62 2.30
CA ARG A 120 -7.24 21.33 2.09
C ARG A 120 -6.33 20.61 1.10
N GLN A 121 -6.36 19.28 1.06
CA GLN A 121 -5.54 18.50 0.15
C GLN A 121 -6.15 18.39 -1.25
N TRP A 122 -7.47 18.22 -1.33
CA TRP A 122 -8.21 18.04 -2.58
C TRP A 122 -9.34 19.07 -2.68
N PRO A 123 -9.09 20.22 -3.32
CA PRO A 123 -10.14 21.19 -3.64
C PRO A 123 -11.24 20.60 -4.53
N GLU A 124 -10.89 19.59 -5.34
CA GLU A 124 -11.78 18.84 -6.22
C GLU A 124 -12.74 17.89 -5.48
N LEU A 125 -12.54 17.67 -4.17
CA LEU A 125 -13.40 16.80 -3.37
C LEU A 125 -14.86 17.29 -3.39
N GLY A 126 -15.11 18.60 -3.44
CA GLY A 126 -16.45 19.18 -3.58
C GLY A 126 -17.39 18.98 -2.38
N VAL A 127 -17.01 18.18 -1.38
CA VAL A 127 -17.80 17.87 -0.20
C VAL A 127 -17.50 18.85 0.93
N THR A 128 -18.55 19.51 1.42
CA THR A 128 -18.50 20.42 2.58
C THR A 128 -19.25 19.87 3.80
N GLU A 129 -20.18 18.95 3.57
CA GLU A 129 -21.01 18.35 4.61
C GLU A 129 -20.38 17.06 5.15
N THR A 130 -20.28 16.96 6.49
CA THR A 130 -19.80 15.73 7.14
C THR A 130 -20.75 14.56 6.96
N SER A 131 -22.03 14.81 6.67
CA SER A 131 -23.05 13.79 6.42
C SER A 131 -22.67 12.86 5.26
N LYS A 132 -22.02 13.41 4.21
CA LYS A 132 -21.58 12.63 3.04
C LYS A 132 -20.50 11.61 3.38
N ILE A 133 -19.60 11.93 4.31
CA ILE A 133 -18.62 10.96 4.83
C ILE A 133 -19.35 9.86 5.61
N GLY A 134 -20.37 10.19 6.40
CA GLY A 134 -21.18 9.20 7.13
C GLY A 134 -21.98 8.26 6.22
N GLU A 135 -22.63 8.80 5.18
CA GLU A 135 -23.34 8.01 4.15
C GLU A 135 -22.36 7.09 3.41
N CYS A 136 -21.20 7.62 3.02
CA CYS A 136 -20.14 6.86 2.37
C CYS A 136 -19.57 5.77 3.29
N GLU A 137 -19.40 6.07 4.58
CA GLU A 137 -18.92 5.11 5.58
C GLU A 137 -19.85 3.90 5.66
N PHE A 138 -21.15 4.15 5.74
CA PHE A 138 -22.15 3.10 5.75
C PHE A 138 -22.09 2.24 4.47
N ALA A 139 -22.00 2.89 3.30
CA ALA A 139 -21.87 2.19 2.02
C ALA A 139 -20.58 1.34 1.93
N LEU A 140 -19.46 1.87 2.46
CA LEU A 140 -18.18 1.17 2.50
C LEU A 140 -18.28 -0.08 3.38
N ILE A 141 -18.82 0.02 4.60
CA ILE A 141 -19.00 -1.12 5.50
C ILE A 141 -19.88 -2.20 4.87
N SER A 142 -20.99 -1.78 4.25
CA SER A 142 -21.92 -2.69 3.57
C SER A 142 -21.23 -3.44 2.42
N THR A 143 -20.47 -2.73 1.58
CA THR A 143 -19.74 -3.32 0.44
C THR A 143 -18.65 -4.30 0.90
N LEU A 144 -18.00 -4.02 2.03
CA LEU A 144 -17.02 -4.90 2.66
C LEU A 144 -17.67 -6.10 3.39
N GLY A 145 -18.99 -6.13 3.49
CA GLY A 145 -19.76 -7.14 4.21
C GLY A 145 -19.38 -7.20 5.69
N SER A 146 -19.14 -6.04 6.32
CA SER A 146 -18.78 -5.88 7.74
C SER A 146 -17.51 -6.65 8.19
N ARG A 147 -16.62 -7.00 7.25
CA ARG A 147 -15.35 -7.70 7.51
C ARG A 147 -14.20 -6.70 7.63
N LEU A 148 -14.12 -6.05 8.79
CA LEU A 148 -13.22 -4.92 9.03
C LEU A 148 -11.87 -5.31 9.62
N ILE A 149 -11.78 -6.41 10.36
CA ILE A 149 -10.52 -6.82 10.99
C ILE A 149 -9.53 -7.35 9.95
N LEU A 150 -8.30 -6.82 9.98
CA LEU A 150 -7.20 -7.18 9.10
C LEU A 150 -5.98 -7.66 9.88
N HIS A 151 -5.25 -8.58 9.28
CA HIS A 151 -3.94 -9.04 9.71
C HIS A 151 -2.89 -8.43 8.79
N HIS A 152 -1.93 -7.71 9.38
CA HIS A 152 -0.88 -7.01 8.65
C HIS A 152 0.48 -7.73 8.76
N PRO A 153 1.36 -7.61 7.74
CA PRO A 153 2.69 -8.23 7.74
C PRO A 153 3.63 -7.71 8.83
N TYR A 154 3.40 -6.51 9.38
CA TYR A 154 4.28 -5.88 10.38
C TYR A 154 4.50 -6.73 11.64
N ARG A 155 3.48 -7.47 12.09
CA ARG A 155 3.62 -8.37 13.24
C ARG A 155 4.60 -9.51 12.91
N ALA A 156 4.43 -10.15 11.75
CA ALA A 156 5.31 -11.23 11.31
C ALA A 156 6.75 -10.72 11.10
N LEU A 157 6.93 -9.51 10.56
CA LEU A 157 8.26 -8.89 10.45
C LEU A 157 8.94 -8.76 11.83
N ASN A 158 8.22 -8.28 12.84
CA ASN A 158 8.76 -8.10 14.19
C ASN A 158 9.13 -9.42 14.89
N GLU A 159 8.43 -10.51 14.58
CA GLU A 159 8.73 -11.85 15.09
C GLU A 159 9.94 -12.46 14.36
N LEU A 160 10.02 -12.28 13.04
CA LEU A 160 11.06 -12.87 12.20
C LEU A 160 12.39 -12.10 12.24
N GLN A 161 12.38 -10.79 12.50
CA GLN A 161 13.61 -9.98 12.52
C GLN A 161 14.64 -10.48 13.56
N GLY A 162 14.16 -10.99 14.70
CA GLY A 162 15.02 -11.54 15.76
C GLY A 162 15.63 -12.89 15.37
N LEU A 163 14.88 -13.72 14.64
CA LEU A 163 15.33 -15.04 14.18
C LEU A 163 16.49 -14.92 13.18
N PHE A 164 16.40 -13.98 12.25
CA PHE A 164 17.40 -13.76 11.21
C PHE A 164 18.52 -12.79 11.62
N GLY A 165 18.41 -12.12 12.77
CA GLY A 165 19.39 -11.14 13.23
C GLY A 165 19.49 -9.94 12.28
N LEU A 166 18.35 -9.39 11.86
CA LEU A 166 18.31 -8.21 10.98
C LEU A 166 18.90 -6.99 11.70
N THR A 167 19.65 -6.17 10.96
CA THR A 167 20.05 -4.84 11.47
C THR A 167 18.83 -3.90 11.51
N ALA A 168 18.94 -2.80 12.26
CA ALA A 168 17.90 -1.77 12.28
C ALA A 168 17.62 -1.20 10.87
N GLU A 169 18.67 -1.05 10.05
CA GLU A 169 18.55 -0.59 8.66
C GLU A 169 17.81 -1.61 7.77
N GLU A 170 18.11 -2.91 7.90
CA GLU A 170 17.44 -3.99 7.16
C GLU A 170 15.96 -4.10 7.57
N SER A 171 15.67 -3.97 8.87
CA SER A 171 14.30 -3.99 9.38
C SER A 171 13.49 -2.77 8.90
N GLN A 172 14.12 -1.59 8.85
CA GLN A 172 13.50 -0.39 8.30
C GLN A 172 13.27 -0.52 6.78
N LEU A 173 14.21 -1.09 6.03
CA LEU A 173 14.05 -1.36 4.60
C LEU A 173 12.92 -2.37 4.35
N ALA A 174 12.88 -3.48 5.10
CA ALA A 174 11.79 -4.46 5.03
C ALA A 174 10.43 -3.82 5.36
N SER A 175 10.37 -2.93 6.36
CA SER A 175 9.15 -2.18 6.69
C SER A 175 8.71 -1.27 5.54
N SER A 176 9.64 -0.60 4.87
CA SER A 176 9.34 0.20 3.67
C SER A 176 8.83 -0.66 2.52
N ILE A 177 9.45 -1.82 2.26
CA ILE A 177 9.01 -2.77 1.22
C ILE A 177 7.60 -3.31 1.53
N ILE A 178 7.28 -3.58 2.80
CA ILE A 178 5.92 -3.95 3.22
C ILE A 178 4.94 -2.81 2.89
N ASN A 179 5.31 -1.55 3.13
CA ASN A 179 4.44 -0.41 2.79
C ASN A 179 4.18 -0.34 1.28
N ASP A 180 5.19 -0.58 0.46
CA ASP A 180 5.07 -0.61 -1.00
C ASP A 180 4.22 -1.80 -1.48
N SER A 181 4.24 -2.93 -0.76
CA SER A 181 3.41 -4.10 -1.09
C SER A 181 1.90 -3.83 -1.06
N TYR A 182 1.45 -2.78 -0.37
CA TYR A 182 0.04 -2.36 -0.40
C TYR A 182 -0.34 -1.62 -1.69
N ILE A 183 0.60 -1.32 -2.59
CA ILE A 183 0.30 -0.83 -3.94
C ILE A 183 -0.21 -1.98 -4.81
N THR A 184 0.41 -3.14 -4.69
CA THR A 184 0.10 -4.33 -5.49
C THR A 184 -1.10 -5.08 -4.92
N ASP A 185 -1.49 -6.18 -5.57
CA ASP A 185 -2.58 -7.03 -5.12
C ASP A 185 -2.14 -8.08 -4.10
N LEU A 186 -0.88 -8.06 -3.67
CA LEU A 186 -0.32 -9.01 -2.71
C LEU A 186 -1.16 -9.18 -1.43
N PRO A 187 -1.71 -8.11 -0.81
CA PRO A 187 -2.53 -8.26 0.40
C PRO A 187 -3.84 -9.04 0.19
N LEU A 188 -4.25 -9.26 -1.06
CA LEU A 188 -5.44 -10.02 -1.44
C LEU A 188 -5.11 -11.42 -1.95
N LEU A 189 -3.85 -11.70 -2.27
CA LEU A 189 -3.39 -12.98 -2.83
C LEU A 189 -2.73 -13.86 -1.76
N TYR A 190 -1.89 -13.27 -0.92
CA TYR A 190 -1.02 -14.00 -0.01
C TYR A 190 -1.27 -13.67 1.46
N ALA A 191 -0.90 -14.61 2.31
CA ALA A 191 -0.96 -14.43 3.74
C ALA A 191 0.08 -13.40 4.24
N PRO A 192 -0.18 -12.69 5.35
CA PRO A 192 0.70 -11.61 5.82
C PRO A 192 2.13 -12.06 6.15
N HIS A 193 2.31 -13.32 6.59
CA HIS A 193 3.64 -13.86 6.90
C HIS A 193 4.47 -14.09 5.63
N VAL A 194 3.86 -14.53 4.52
CA VAL A 194 4.52 -14.67 3.22
C VAL A 194 5.02 -13.32 2.74
N ILE A 195 4.18 -12.28 2.82
CA ILE A 195 4.55 -10.91 2.42
C ILE A 195 5.72 -10.39 3.28
N ALA A 196 5.71 -10.66 4.59
CA ALA A 196 6.79 -10.27 5.49
C ALA A 196 8.11 -10.97 5.14
N ILE A 197 8.07 -12.28 4.84
CA ILE A 197 9.24 -13.05 4.41
C ILE A 197 9.78 -12.52 3.09
N THR A 198 8.93 -12.27 2.10
CA THR A 198 9.32 -11.65 0.82
C THR A 198 10.00 -10.30 1.04
N ALA A 199 9.46 -9.46 1.94
CA ALA A 199 10.07 -8.17 2.25
C ALA A 199 11.43 -8.29 2.94
N ILE A 200 11.61 -9.26 3.85
CA ILE A 200 12.91 -9.56 4.47
C ILE A 200 13.89 -10.08 3.42
N PHE A 201 13.46 -11.00 2.56
CA PHE A 201 14.29 -11.53 1.47
C PHE A 201 14.79 -10.41 0.56
N LEU A 202 13.89 -9.54 0.09
CA LEU A 202 14.25 -8.37 -0.71
C LEU A 202 15.15 -7.40 0.06
N ALA A 203 14.91 -7.13 1.35
CA ALA A 203 15.78 -6.25 2.13
C ALA A 203 17.20 -6.78 2.29
N VAL A 204 17.37 -8.10 2.43
CA VAL A 204 18.68 -8.76 2.55
C VAL A 204 19.40 -8.79 1.20
N VAL A 205 18.67 -9.01 0.10
CA VAL A 205 19.23 -9.08 -1.26
C VAL A 205 19.56 -7.71 -1.83
N LEU A 206 18.71 -6.69 -1.63
CA LEU A 206 18.84 -5.34 -2.19
C LEU A 206 19.79 -4.43 -1.38
N ARG A 207 20.68 -5.01 -0.57
CA ARG A 207 21.65 -4.22 0.20
C ARG A 207 22.41 -3.27 -0.72
N PRO A 208 22.50 -1.96 -0.42
CA PRO A 208 23.36 -1.06 -1.16
C PRO A 208 24.80 -1.56 -0.99
N ALA A 209 25.35 -2.16 -2.04
CA ALA A 209 26.77 -2.42 -2.11
C ALA A 209 27.48 -1.06 -2.02
N ASN A 210 28.19 -0.84 -0.91
CA ASN A 210 29.05 0.30 -0.58
C ASN A 210 28.43 1.35 0.35
N ALA A 211 28.86 1.30 1.62
CA ALA A 211 28.80 2.40 2.58
C ALA A 211 29.64 3.64 2.19
N ASN A 212 30.12 3.75 0.94
CA ASN A 212 30.97 4.85 0.44
C ASN A 212 30.41 5.56 -0.81
N SER A 213 29.18 5.27 -1.22
CA SER A 213 28.47 6.06 -2.24
C SER A 213 27.30 6.73 -1.54
N GLY A 214 27.40 8.03 -1.27
CA GLY A 214 26.40 8.77 -0.50
C GLY A 214 25.00 8.63 -1.10
N LEU A 215 24.15 7.81 -0.47
CA LEU A 215 22.70 7.94 -0.58
C LEU A 215 22.31 9.18 0.23
N GLN A 216 22.31 10.33 -0.43
CA GLN A 216 21.63 11.49 0.10
C GLN A 216 20.12 11.28 -0.04
N ALA A 217 19.47 11.09 1.10
CA ALA A 217 18.03 11.23 1.22
C ALA A 217 17.63 12.64 0.77
N PHE A 218 16.80 12.75 -0.27
CA PHE A 218 16.19 14.02 -0.63
C PHE A 218 15.17 14.40 0.46
N SER A 219 15.62 15.18 1.45
CA SER A 219 14.73 16.11 2.14
C SER A 219 14.46 17.27 1.19
N ASN A 220 13.19 17.63 1.03
CA ASN A 220 12.79 18.74 0.17
C ASN A 220 13.20 20.05 0.88
N SER A 221 14.43 20.52 0.63
CA SER A 221 14.96 21.76 1.17
C SER A 221 14.42 22.95 0.37
N ALA A 222 13.28 23.49 0.83
CA ALA A 222 13.03 24.93 0.76
C ALA A 222 13.40 25.52 2.14
N SER A 223 14.48 26.29 2.14
CA SER A 223 15.18 26.84 3.30
C SER A 223 14.36 27.79 4.18
N GLY A 224 14.52 27.65 5.49
CA GLY A 224 14.45 28.75 6.45
C GLY A 224 13.76 28.39 7.77
N PHE A 225 14.54 28.04 8.81
CA PHE A 225 14.41 28.42 10.24
C PHE A 225 15.22 27.45 11.13
N PRO A 226 16.01 27.91 12.11
CA PRO A 226 16.83 27.04 12.94
C PRO A 226 16.10 26.51 14.19
N ALA A 227 16.38 25.25 14.50
CA ALA A 227 16.44 24.58 15.81
C ALA A 227 15.29 24.70 16.83
N SER A 228 14.60 23.58 17.08
CA SER A 228 14.45 22.95 18.42
C SER A 228 13.73 21.60 18.30
N GLY A 229 14.00 20.70 19.24
CA GLY A 229 13.92 19.24 19.07
C GLY A 229 12.52 18.61 19.01
N GLY A 230 12.51 17.38 18.49
CA GLY A 230 11.33 16.50 18.44
C GLY A 230 11.61 15.26 17.59
N ALA A 231 11.91 14.14 18.24
CA ALA A 231 12.09 12.85 17.59
C ALA A 231 10.76 12.37 16.97
N GLY A 232 10.73 12.19 15.66
CA GLY A 232 9.60 11.62 14.92
C GLY A 232 10.11 10.82 13.72
N ASN A 233 9.93 9.49 13.78
CA ASN A 233 10.26 8.56 12.70
C ASN A 233 9.50 8.91 11.42
N ALA A 234 10.19 9.47 10.43
CA ALA A 234 9.71 9.61 9.07
C ALA A 234 10.40 8.55 8.20
N SER A 235 9.63 7.60 7.67
CA SER A 235 10.14 6.60 6.72
C SER A 235 10.39 7.26 5.35
N PRO A 236 11.58 7.14 4.75
CA PRO A 236 11.86 7.62 3.41
C PRO A 236 11.33 6.63 2.35
N SER A 237 10.68 7.14 1.31
CA SER A 237 10.26 6.39 0.12
C SER A 237 11.39 6.34 -0.91
N LEU A 238 11.64 5.18 -1.51
CA LEU A 238 12.67 4.96 -2.54
C LEU A 238 12.30 5.64 -3.89
N SER A 239 13.29 6.21 -4.59
CA SER A 239 13.13 6.76 -5.94
C SER A 239 13.48 5.73 -7.02
N GLY A 240 12.80 5.76 -8.17
CA GLY A 240 12.97 4.78 -9.26
C GLY A 240 14.42 4.54 -9.72
N SER A 241 15.28 5.57 -9.71
CA SER A 241 16.70 5.39 -10.07
C SER A 241 17.52 4.54 -9.07
N THR A 242 17.07 4.41 -7.82
CA THR A 242 17.67 3.49 -6.85
C THR A 242 17.26 2.04 -7.10
N ALA A 243 16.11 1.82 -7.75
CA ALA A 243 15.67 0.48 -8.17
C ALA A 243 16.59 -0.09 -9.24
N GLN A 244 17.10 0.73 -10.18
CA GLN A 244 18.02 0.25 -11.22
C GLN A 244 19.40 -0.19 -10.69
N SER A 245 19.90 0.49 -9.65
CA SER A 245 21.14 0.06 -8.95
C SER A 245 20.89 -1.18 -8.07
N ALA A 246 19.65 -1.36 -7.58
CA ALA A 246 19.23 -2.53 -6.82
C ALA A 246 18.90 -3.73 -7.74
N LEU A 247 18.50 -3.49 -9.00
CA LEU A 247 18.20 -4.49 -10.03
C LEU A 247 19.46 -5.08 -10.69
N ALA A 248 20.61 -4.40 -10.58
CA ALA A 248 21.93 -5.00 -10.82
C ALA A 248 22.33 -6.05 -9.75
N GLY A 249 21.39 -6.41 -8.86
CA GLY A 249 21.54 -7.16 -7.61
C GLY A 249 21.96 -8.63 -7.67
N PHE A 250 22.33 -9.19 -8.83
CA PHE A 250 23.11 -10.44 -8.81
C PHE A 250 24.52 -10.25 -8.20
N ALA A 251 24.98 -9.00 -8.07
CA ALA A 251 26.18 -8.66 -7.28
C ALA A 251 25.93 -8.69 -5.74
N GLY A 252 24.69 -8.47 -5.28
CA GLY A 252 24.31 -8.46 -3.86
C GLY A 252 24.30 -9.84 -3.20
N LEU A 253 24.10 -10.91 -3.98
CA LEU A 253 24.18 -12.30 -3.50
C LEU A 253 25.53 -12.61 -2.82
N LYS A 254 26.64 -12.01 -3.29
CA LYS A 254 27.98 -12.24 -2.72
C LYS A 254 28.21 -11.54 -1.38
N GLN A 255 27.47 -10.46 -1.09
CA GLN A 255 27.65 -9.62 0.11
C GLN A 255 26.64 -9.94 1.23
N ALA A 256 25.54 -10.62 0.89
CA ALA A 256 24.54 -11.10 1.85
C ALA A 256 24.93 -12.44 2.53
N GLY A 257 25.97 -13.11 2.00
CA GLY A 257 26.63 -14.32 2.47
C GLY A 257 25.95 -15.08 3.63
N PRO A 258 26.36 -14.87 4.89
CA PRO A 258 25.91 -15.70 6.01
C PRO A 258 24.43 -15.51 6.39
N LYS A 259 23.87 -14.30 6.22
CA LYS A 259 22.45 -14.05 6.54
C LYS A 259 21.53 -14.61 5.47
N LEU A 260 21.92 -14.47 4.20
CA LEU A 260 21.19 -15.04 3.09
C LEU A 260 21.20 -16.56 3.15
N THR A 261 22.35 -17.19 3.44
CA THR A 261 22.43 -18.64 3.67
C THR A 261 21.51 -19.06 4.82
N LYS A 262 21.56 -18.40 5.97
CA LYS A 262 20.67 -18.69 7.10
C LYS A 262 19.18 -18.56 6.72
N LEU A 263 18.83 -17.57 5.92
CA LEU A 263 17.45 -17.37 5.47
C LEU A 263 17.03 -18.46 4.48
N VAL A 264 17.90 -18.84 3.55
CA VAL A 264 17.65 -19.93 2.59
C VAL A 264 17.53 -21.28 3.30
N ASP A 265 18.42 -21.57 4.24
CA ASP A 265 18.38 -22.79 5.06
C ASP A 265 17.08 -22.84 5.88
N TRP A 266 16.71 -21.72 6.52
CA TRP A 266 15.45 -21.63 7.23
C TRP A 266 14.25 -21.81 6.30
N LEU A 267 14.26 -21.21 5.11
CA LEU A 267 13.19 -21.38 4.13
C LEU A 267 13.07 -22.83 3.68
N ALA A 268 14.19 -23.52 3.47
CA ALA A 268 14.22 -24.93 3.09
C ALA A 268 13.73 -25.86 4.21
N GLU A 269 14.01 -25.54 5.47
CA GLU A 269 13.48 -26.25 6.64
C GLU A 269 12.01 -25.91 6.92
N SER A 270 11.58 -24.70 6.56
CA SER A 270 10.22 -24.22 6.76
C SER A 270 9.25 -24.86 5.77
N GLN A 271 8.04 -25.19 6.22
CA GLN A 271 6.94 -25.64 5.36
C GLN A 271 6.22 -24.45 4.67
N VAL A 272 6.96 -23.37 4.37
CA VAL A 272 6.41 -22.19 3.72
C VAL A 272 6.42 -22.40 2.21
N ASP A 273 5.33 -22.00 1.56
CA ASP A 273 5.20 -22.09 0.12
C ASP A 273 6.21 -21.17 -0.59
N MET A 274 7.21 -21.78 -1.23
CA MET A 274 8.24 -21.06 -1.99
C MET A 274 7.70 -20.46 -3.28
N GLU A 275 6.71 -21.07 -3.91
CA GLU A 275 6.11 -20.55 -5.15
C GLU A 275 5.46 -19.20 -4.86
N ALA A 276 4.70 -19.11 -3.76
CA ALA A 276 4.12 -17.85 -3.29
C ALA A 276 5.17 -16.74 -3.01
N ILE A 277 6.34 -17.09 -2.46
CA ILE A 277 7.42 -16.12 -2.21
C ILE A 277 8.01 -15.61 -3.53
N VAL A 278 8.28 -16.51 -4.48
CA VAL A 278 8.83 -16.14 -5.80
C VAL A 278 7.86 -15.23 -6.54
N ASP A 279 6.60 -15.62 -6.58
CA ASP A 279 5.51 -14.85 -7.16
C ASP A 279 5.37 -13.45 -6.54
N ALA A 280 5.42 -13.37 -5.20
CA ALA A 280 5.34 -12.10 -4.49
C ALA A 280 6.56 -11.21 -4.77
N THR A 281 7.74 -11.81 -4.88
CA THR A 281 8.98 -11.12 -5.25
C THR A 281 8.87 -10.55 -6.66
N GLN A 282 8.36 -11.32 -7.62
CA GLN A 282 8.19 -10.89 -9.00
C GLN A 282 7.19 -9.73 -9.12
N GLU A 283 6.08 -9.75 -8.38
CA GLU A 283 5.14 -8.62 -8.33
C GLU A 283 5.79 -7.35 -7.75
N MET A 284 6.65 -7.48 -6.73
CA MET A 284 7.38 -6.34 -6.17
C MET A 284 8.41 -5.77 -7.17
N VAL A 285 9.12 -6.62 -7.89
CA VAL A 285 10.05 -6.15 -8.94
C VAL A 285 9.27 -5.44 -10.07
N SER A 286 8.18 -6.04 -10.55
CA SER A 286 7.33 -5.45 -11.58
C SER A 286 6.71 -4.12 -11.12
N LEU A 287 6.38 -3.98 -9.83
CA LEU A 287 5.93 -2.71 -9.25
C LEU A 287 7.02 -1.63 -9.39
N TYR A 288 8.26 -1.94 -9.02
CA TYR A 288 9.35 -0.96 -9.06
C TYR A 288 9.67 -0.51 -10.48
N GLU A 289 9.61 -1.41 -11.47
CA GLU A 289 9.73 -1.07 -12.89
C GLU A 289 8.57 -0.15 -13.34
N CYS A 290 7.32 -0.49 -12.99
CA CYS A 290 6.15 0.32 -13.31
C CYS A 290 6.25 1.73 -12.71
N TRP A 291 6.82 1.85 -11.51
CA TRP A 291 7.01 3.13 -10.84
C TRP A 291 7.91 4.09 -11.65
N GLU A 292 8.89 3.59 -12.41
CA GLU A 292 9.72 4.46 -13.26
C GLU A 292 8.91 5.18 -14.34
N SER A 293 7.88 4.51 -14.87
CA SER A 293 6.97 5.05 -15.89
C SER A 293 5.81 5.89 -15.32
N TYR A 294 5.68 5.96 -13.99
CA TYR A 294 4.55 6.61 -13.33
C TYR A 294 4.59 8.14 -13.49
N ASN A 295 3.49 8.70 -14.00
CA ASN A 295 3.28 10.14 -14.10
C ASN A 295 2.02 10.58 -13.33
N GLU A 296 2.23 11.22 -12.16
CA GLU A 296 1.16 11.70 -11.28
C GLU A 296 0.19 12.67 -11.99
N ARG A 297 0.70 13.53 -12.89
CA ARG A 297 -0.14 14.52 -13.58
C ARG A 297 -1.14 13.86 -14.54
N SER A 298 -0.68 12.87 -15.31
CA SER A 298 -1.51 12.14 -16.25
C SER A 298 -2.63 11.36 -15.55
N VAL A 299 -2.31 10.69 -14.44
CA VAL A 299 -3.31 9.97 -13.65
C VAL A 299 -4.32 10.94 -13.03
N LYS A 300 -3.85 12.07 -12.47
CA LYS A 300 -4.72 13.11 -11.92
C LYS A 300 -5.68 13.66 -12.97
N GLU A 301 -5.18 14.04 -14.14
CA GLU A 301 -6.01 14.57 -15.22
C GLU A 301 -7.10 13.59 -15.66
N THR A 302 -6.77 12.29 -15.71
CA THR A 302 -7.74 11.25 -16.04
C THR A 302 -8.82 11.13 -14.97
N ILE A 303 -8.44 11.19 -13.69
CA ILE A 303 -9.38 11.18 -12.56
C ILE A 303 -10.30 12.40 -12.60
N SER A 304 -9.74 13.60 -12.74
CA SER A 304 -10.50 14.85 -12.82
C SER A 304 -11.40 14.89 -14.06
N LYS A 305 -11.03 14.23 -15.17
CA LYS A 305 -11.87 14.14 -16.38
C LYS A 305 -13.13 13.31 -16.13
N PHE A 306 -13.01 12.08 -15.61
CA PHE A 306 -14.20 11.26 -15.39
C PHE A 306 -15.07 11.78 -14.24
N MET A 307 -14.49 12.41 -13.21
CA MET A 307 -15.27 13.05 -12.15
C MET A 307 -16.14 14.20 -12.68
N ARG A 308 -15.58 15.03 -13.58
CA ARG A 308 -16.33 16.11 -14.24
C ARG A 308 -17.44 15.56 -15.15
N ASP A 309 -17.11 14.57 -15.98
CA ASP A 309 -18.04 14.02 -16.96
C ASP A 309 -19.13 13.11 -16.34
N GLY A 310 -18.87 12.58 -15.13
CA GLY A 310 -19.82 11.80 -14.35
C GLY A 310 -20.76 12.63 -13.48
N GLY A 311 -20.56 13.95 -13.36
CA GLY A 311 -21.33 14.80 -12.46
C GLY A 311 -21.16 14.46 -10.97
N ILE A 312 -20.11 13.72 -10.63
CA ILE A 312 -19.84 13.23 -9.28
C ILE A 312 -19.00 14.30 -8.58
N LYS A 313 -19.67 15.23 -7.90
CA LYS A 313 -19.04 16.14 -6.93
C LYS A 313 -19.17 15.53 -5.54
#